data_AF-A0A4Z0QQH6-F1
#
_entry.id   AF-A0A4Z0QQH6-F1
#
_cell.length_a   1.000
_cell.length_b   1.000
_cell.length_c   1.000
_cell.angle_alpha   90.00
_cell.angle_beta   90.00
_cell.angle_gamma   90.00
#
_symmetry.space_group_name_H-M   'P 1'
#
loop_
_entity.id
_entity.type
_entity.pdbx_description
1 polymer ?
#
loop_
_entity_poly.entity_id
_entity_poly.type
_entity_poly.pdbx_seq_one_letter_code
_entity_poly.pdbx_strand_id
1 'polypeptide(L)'
;MEKFLWAFIVGGLICVIGQLMLDGLKLTPAHTTSTLVVVGAILGGLGLYDPLVKFAGAGATIPICSFGNSLVKGALKEFDSTGLIGVLTGIFQITSAGISAAIIFGFLGALVFKPKG
;
A
#
# COMPACT_ATOMS: atom_id res chain seq x y z
N MET A 1 22.09 10.84 -0.71
CA MET A 1 22.14 10.33 0.67
C MET A 1 20.93 10.78 1.49
N GLU A 2 20.54 12.06 1.42
CA GLU A 2 19.36 12.58 2.15
C GLU A 2 18.04 11.84 1.87
N LYS A 3 17.74 11.51 0.61
CA LYS A 3 16.53 10.73 0.26
C LYS A 3 16.51 9.34 0.91
N PHE A 4 17.65 8.70 1.13
CA PHE A 4 17.71 7.40 1.81
C PHE A 4 17.42 7.54 3.30
N LEU A 5 17.93 8.60 3.93
CA LEU A 5 17.64 8.90 5.33
C LEU A 5 16.15 9.17 5.53
N TRP A 6 15.54 10.00 4.69
CA TRP A 6 14.09 10.25 4.75
C TRP A 6 13.25 9.03 4.43
N ALA A 7 13.67 8.21 3.47
CA ALA A 7 13.00 6.93 3.20
C ALA A 7 13.04 6.00 4.42
N PHE A 8 14.18 5.90 5.09
CA PHE A 8 14.33 5.11 6.31
C PHE A 8 13.47 5.66 7.46
N ILE A 9 13.51 6.97 7.71
CA ILE A 9 12.77 7.59 8.81
C ILE A 9 11.26 7.47 8.58
N VAL A 10 10.75 7.86 7.42
CA VAL A 10 9.30 7.85 7.16
C VAL A 10 8.77 6.41 7.08
N GLY A 11 9.48 5.52 6.41
CA GLY A 11 9.12 4.10 6.39
C GLY A 11 9.15 3.49 7.78
N GLY A 12 10.20 3.76 8.55
CA GLY A 12 10.34 3.33 9.93
C GLY A 12 9.23 3.85 10.84
N LEU A 13 8.83 5.11 10.70
CA LEU A 13 7.71 5.69 11.46
C LEU A 13 6.39 5.00 11.14
N ILE A 14 6.11 4.70 9.86
CA ILE A 14 4.91 3.94 9.47
C ILE A 14 4.94 2.53 10.08
N CYS A 15 6.11 1.87 10.10
CA CYS A 15 6.29 0.57 10.76
C CYS A 15 6.06 0.66 12.27
N VAL A 16 6.58 1.69 12.95
CA VAL A 16 6.35 1.92 14.38
C VAL A 16 4.87 2.10 14.67
N ILE A 17 4.14 2.84 13.84
CA ILE A 17 2.67 2.98 13.97
C ILE A 17 2.01 1.60 13.88
N GLY A 18 2.39 0.77 12.89
CA GLY A 18 1.87 -0.59 12.75
C GLY A 18 2.20 -1.48 13.96
N GLN A 19 3.42 -1.40 14.48
CA GLN A 19 3.83 -2.14 15.68
C GLN A 19 3.06 -1.69 16.92
N LEU A 20 2.84 -0.39 17.11
CA LEU A 20 2.03 0.13 18.21
C LEU A 20 0.57 -0.36 18.14
N MET A 21 0.02 -0.51 16.93
CA MET A 21 -1.30 -1.08 16.72
C MET A 21 -1.36 -2.57 17.10
N LEU A 22 -0.33 -3.35 16.76
CA LEU A 22 -0.25 -4.77 17.07
C LEU A 22 0.06 -5.03 18.55
N ASP A 23 1.09 -4.39 19.09
CA ASP A 23 1.64 -4.71 20.41
C ASP A 23 1.02 -3.85 21.52
N GLY A 24 0.78 -2.57 21.22
CA GLY A 24 0.19 -1.62 22.17
C GLY A 24 -1.33 -1.74 22.25
N LEU A 25 -2.00 -1.62 21.09
CA LEU A 25 -3.46 -1.70 21.00
C LEU A 25 -4.00 -3.13 20.87
N LYS A 26 -3.12 -4.14 20.69
CA LYS A 26 -3.50 -5.55 20.53
C LYS A 26 -4.49 -5.79 19.39
N LEU A 27 -4.41 -4.97 18.34
CA LEU A 27 -5.22 -5.16 17.14
C LEU A 27 -4.73 -6.38 16.38
N THR A 28 -5.66 -7.08 15.72
CA THR A 28 -5.25 -8.20 14.87
C THR A 28 -4.49 -7.68 13.64
N PRO A 29 -3.66 -8.52 13.00
CA PRO A 29 -2.98 -8.17 11.76
C PRO A 29 -3.95 -7.62 10.72
N ALA A 30 -5.13 -8.23 10.57
CA ALA A 30 -6.16 -7.80 9.63
C ALA A 30 -6.68 -6.39 9.91
N HIS A 31 -6.91 -6.03 11.18
CA HIS A 31 -7.33 -4.67 11.54
C HIS A 31 -6.22 -3.67 11.24
N THR A 32 -4.97 -3.97 11.64
CA THR A 32 -3.82 -3.09 11.42
C THR A 32 -3.58 -2.81 9.94
N THR A 33 -3.55 -3.86 9.11
CA THR A 33 -3.36 -3.70 7.67
C THR A 33 -4.52 -2.94 7.02
N SER A 34 -5.76 -3.24 7.39
CA SER A 34 -6.94 -2.58 6.81
C SER A 34 -6.98 -1.09 7.15
N THR A 35 -6.68 -0.73 8.40
CA THR A 35 -6.61 0.67 8.82
C THR A 35 -5.52 1.42 8.07
N LEU A 36 -4.32 0.86 7.93
CA LEU A 36 -3.23 1.51 7.19
C LEU A 36 -3.58 1.70 5.70
N VAL A 37 -4.23 0.73 5.07
CA VAL A 37 -4.75 0.86 3.70
C VAL A 37 -5.80 1.98 3.62
N VAL A 38 -6.77 2.03 4.53
CA VAL A 38 -7.81 3.06 4.56
C VAL A 38 -7.21 4.45 4.76
N VAL A 39 -6.26 4.60 5.69
CA VAL A 39 -5.54 5.86 5.91
C VAL A 39 -4.81 6.29 4.63
N GLY A 40 -4.12 5.36 3.98
CA GLY A 40 -3.45 5.61 2.70
C GLY A 40 -4.41 6.03 1.59
N ALA A 41 -5.59 5.40 1.51
CA ALA A 41 -6.64 5.77 0.56
C ALA A 41 -7.20 7.18 0.83
N ILE A 42 -7.49 7.52 2.08
CA ILE A 42 -7.95 8.86 2.46
C ILE A 42 -6.89 9.90 2.10
N LEU A 43 -5.63 9.68 2.49
CA LEU A 43 -4.53 10.59 2.16
C LEU A 43 -4.32 10.71 0.64
N GLY A 44 -4.51 9.63 -0.11
CA GLY A 44 -4.45 9.61 -1.57
C GLY A 44 -5.58 10.42 -2.22
N GLY A 45 -6.82 10.22 -1.76
CA GLY A 45 -7.99 10.97 -2.25
C GLY A 45 -7.95 12.46 -1.92
N LEU A 46 -7.30 12.83 -0.82
CA LEU A 46 -7.03 14.24 -0.47
C LEU A 46 -5.82 14.83 -1.20
N GLY A 47 -5.09 14.05 -2.01
CA GLY A 47 -3.88 14.49 -2.71
C GLY A 47 -2.66 14.70 -1.79
N LEU A 48 -2.70 14.23 -0.54
CA LEU A 48 -1.65 14.39 0.45
C LEU A 48 -0.58 13.28 0.38
N TYR A 49 -0.94 12.11 -0.16
CA TYR A 49 -0.02 10.97 -0.23
C TYR A 49 1.08 11.15 -1.28
N ASP A 50 0.81 11.84 -2.39
CA ASP A 50 1.80 12.05 -3.46
C ASP A 50 2.96 12.98 -3.07
N PRO A 51 2.71 14.12 -2.39
CA PRO A 51 3.79 14.90 -1.78
C PRO A 51 4.63 14.07 -0.79
N LEU A 52 3.98 13.22 0.01
CA LEU A 52 4.67 12.33 0.94
C LEU A 52 5.59 11.34 0.20
N VAL A 53 5.12 10.75 -0.90
CA VAL A 53 5.93 9.89 -1.79
C VAL A 53 7.08 10.68 -2.42
N LYS A 54 6.85 11.91 -2.88
CA LYS A 54 7.91 12.74 -3.47
C LYS A 54 9.00 13.10 -2.45
N PHE A 55 8.63 13.27 -1.19
CA PHE A 55 9.53 13.59 -0.08
C PHE A 55 10.29 12.36 0.42
N ALA A 56 9.58 11.29 0.75
CA ALA A 56 10.12 10.10 1.41
C ALA A 56 10.58 9.01 0.44
N GLY A 57 10.22 9.08 -0.84
CA GLY A 57 10.49 8.03 -1.83
C GLY A 57 10.01 6.67 -1.36
N ALA A 58 10.94 5.70 -1.32
CA ALA A 58 10.68 4.33 -0.89
C ALA A 58 10.04 4.22 0.51
N GLY A 59 10.31 5.18 1.41
CA GLY A 59 9.72 5.21 2.75
C GLY A 59 8.20 5.36 2.76
N ALA A 60 7.62 5.92 1.69
CA ALA A 60 6.18 6.03 1.54
C ALA A 60 5.64 5.13 0.42
N THR A 61 6.43 4.71 -0.58
CA THR A 61 5.90 3.83 -1.63
C THR A 61 5.83 2.35 -1.25
N ILE A 62 6.69 1.89 -0.32
CA ILE A 62 6.78 0.49 0.09
C ILE A 62 5.75 0.09 1.16
N PRO A 63 5.44 0.90 2.19
CA PRO A 63 4.45 0.54 3.19
C PRO A 63 3.04 0.35 2.60
N ILE A 64 2.21 -0.48 3.25
CA ILE A 64 0.88 -0.87 2.77
C ILE A 64 -0.09 0.32 2.58
N CYS A 65 0.15 1.47 3.20
CA CYS A 65 -0.60 2.71 2.94
C CYS A 65 -0.56 3.12 1.46
N SER A 66 0.55 2.84 0.75
CA SER A 66 0.73 3.13 -0.67
C SER A 66 -0.23 2.34 -1.55
N PHE A 67 -0.62 1.15 -1.09
CA PHE A 67 -1.64 0.32 -1.74
C PHE A 67 -2.99 1.05 -1.72
N GLY A 68 -3.37 1.65 -0.58
CA GLY A 68 -4.56 2.49 -0.46
C GLY A 68 -4.55 3.69 -1.40
N ASN A 69 -3.43 4.41 -1.48
CA ASN A 69 -3.25 5.51 -2.44
C ASN A 69 -3.42 5.03 -3.90
N SER A 70 -2.87 3.87 -4.24
CA SER A 70 -2.95 3.29 -5.58
C SER A 70 -4.38 2.86 -5.95
N LEU A 71 -5.15 2.34 -4.99
CA LEU A 71 -6.57 2.02 -5.18
C LEU A 71 -7.38 3.25 -5.57
N VAL A 72 -7.22 4.34 -4.82
CA VAL A 72 -7.96 5.60 -5.09
C VAL A 72 -7.55 6.21 -6.41
N LYS A 73 -6.25 6.20 -6.74
CA LYS A 73 -5.77 6.66 -8.04
C LYS A 73 -6.31 5.84 -9.20
N GLY A 74 -6.36 4.51 -9.05
CA GLY A 74 -6.96 3.63 -10.05
C GLY A 74 -8.43 3.92 -10.26
N ALA A 75 -9.17 4.10 -9.17
CA ALA A 75 -10.59 4.45 -9.20
C ALA A 75 -10.83 5.80 -9.90
N LEU A 76 -10.09 6.85 -9.54
CA LEU A 76 -10.23 8.19 -10.11
C LEU A 76 -9.85 8.22 -11.60
N LYS A 77 -8.75 7.56 -11.96
CA LYS A 77 -8.30 7.49 -13.36
C LYS A 77 -9.34 6.85 -14.27
N GLU A 78 -9.96 5.77 -13.79
CA GLU A 78 -10.96 5.05 -14.58
C GLU A 78 -12.33 5.74 -14.52
N PHE A 79 -12.65 6.43 -13.43
CA PHE A 79 -13.81 7.32 -13.34
C PHE A 79 -13.80 8.38 -14.43
N ASP A 80 -12.65 9.00 -14.69
CA ASP A 80 -12.51 10.00 -15.76
C ASP A 80 -12.72 9.41 -17.16
N SER A 81 -12.56 8.08 -17.33
CA SER A 81 -12.71 7.39 -18.62
C SER A 81 -14.10 6.79 -18.85
N THR A 82 -14.67 6.12 -17.84
CA THR A 82 -15.91 5.32 -17.97
C THR A 82 -16.97 5.69 -16.94
N GLY A 83 -16.79 6.80 -16.23
CA GLY A 83 -17.74 7.33 -15.24
C GLY A 83 -17.85 6.44 -14.01
N LEU A 84 -19.03 6.36 -13.41
CA LEU A 84 -19.24 5.67 -12.14
C LEU A 84 -18.87 4.17 -12.18
N ILE A 85 -19.08 3.51 -13.33
CA ILE A 85 -18.70 2.11 -13.53
C ILE A 85 -17.17 1.96 -13.46
N GLY A 86 -16.45 2.97 -13.95
CA GLY A 86 -15.00 3.01 -13.94
C GLY A 86 -14.39 2.96 -12.54
N VAL A 87 -15.07 3.52 -11.54
CA VAL A 87 -14.62 3.45 -10.13
C VAL A 87 -14.44 1.99 -9.69
N LEU A 88 -15.38 1.12 -10.07
CA LEU A 88 -15.37 -0.30 -9.67
C LEU A 88 -14.30 -1.11 -10.40
N THR A 89 -14.05 -0.83 -11.67
CA THR A 89 -13.03 -1.54 -12.46
C THR A 89 -11.62 -1.00 -12.19
N GLY A 90 -11.51 0.31 -11.95
CA GLY A 90 -10.25 1.03 -11.73
C GLY A 90 -9.50 0.63 -10.47
N ILE A 91 -10.21 0.33 -9.37
CA ILE A 91 -9.59 -0.15 -8.13
C ILE A 91 -8.78 -1.44 -8.35
N PHE A 92 -9.23 -2.32 -9.24
CA PHE A 92 -8.54 -3.58 -9.53
C PHE A 92 -7.42 -3.42 -10.55
N GLN A 93 -7.50 -2.44 -11.45
CA GLN A 93 -6.61 -2.38 -12.61
C GLN A 93 -5.14 -2.08 -12.23
N ILE A 94 -4.89 -1.03 -11.44
CA ILE A 94 -3.54 -0.65 -11.01
C ILE A 94 -3.01 -1.64 -9.97
N THR A 95 -3.90 -2.10 -9.10
CA THR A 95 -3.56 -2.89 -7.91
C THR A 95 -3.34 -4.37 -8.22
N SER A 96 -3.96 -4.87 -9.29
CA SER A 96 -3.85 -6.26 -9.75
C SER A 96 -2.40 -6.65 -10.05
N ALA A 97 -1.60 -5.77 -10.66
CA ALA A 97 -0.20 -6.07 -10.97
C ALA A 97 0.61 -6.45 -9.73
N GLY A 98 0.40 -5.75 -8.60
CA GLY A 98 1.07 -6.05 -7.34
C GLY A 98 0.61 -7.38 -6.73
N ILE A 99 -0.70 -7.64 -6.74
CA ILE A 99 -1.28 -8.88 -6.22
C ILE A 99 -0.85 -10.07 -7.07
N SER A 100 -0.94 -9.98 -8.40
CA SER A 100 -0.50 -11.01 -9.33
C SER A 100 0.99 -11.31 -9.19
N ALA A 101 1.83 -10.28 -9.05
CA ALA A 101 3.26 -10.47 -8.79
C ALA A 101 3.47 -11.24 -7.48
N ALA A 102 2.80 -10.84 -6.39
CA ALA A 102 2.92 -11.53 -5.10
C ALA A 102 2.52 -13.01 -5.19
N ILE A 103 1.43 -13.32 -5.89
CA ILE A 103 0.95 -14.69 -6.10
C ILE A 103 1.94 -15.50 -6.95
N ILE A 104 2.37 -14.96 -8.10
CA ILE A 104 3.27 -15.66 -9.04
C ILE A 104 4.62 -15.93 -8.38
N PHE A 105 5.25 -14.92 -7.77
CA PHE A 105 6.54 -15.10 -7.12
C PHE A 105 6.44 -15.97 -5.86
N GLY A 106 5.33 -15.89 -5.12
CA GLY A 106 5.05 -16.79 -4.02
C GLY A 106 4.95 -18.25 -4.47
N PHE A 107 4.24 -18.50 -5.58
CA PHE A 107 4.12 -19.82 -6.19
C PHE A 107 5.47 -20.35 -6.71
N LEU A 108 6.24 -19.52 -7.43
CA LEU A 108 7.58 -19.91 -7.91
C LEU A 108 8.52 -20.22 -6.74
N GLY A 109 8.45 -19.44 -5.66
CA GLY A 109 9.20 -19.72 -4.43
C GLY A 109 8.81 -21.07 -3.82
N ALA A 110 7.52 -21.39 -3.78
CA ALA A 110 7.02 -22.68 -3.29
C ALA A 110 7.38 -23.89 -4.16
N LEU A 111 7.74 -23.69 -5.43
CA LEU A 111 8.26 -24.76 -6.30
C LEU A 111 9.73 -25.07 -6.02
N VAL A 112 10.53 -24.05 -5.68
CA VAL A 112 11.97 -24.21 -5.41
C VAL A 112 12.23 -24.63 -3.97
N PHE A 113 11.46 -24.09 -3.03
CA PHE A 113 11.59 -24.35 -1.60
C PHE A 113 10.41 -25.18 -1.10
N LYS A 114 10.60 -25.95 -0.02
CA LYS A 114 9.49 -26.58 0.69
C LYS A 114 8.95 -25.62 1.76
N PRO A 115 7.88 -24.85 1.50
CA PRO A 115 7.29 -23.98 2.51
C PRO A 115 6.70 -24.83 3.64
N LYS A 116 6.98 -24.44 4.89
CA LYS A 116 6.29 -24.96 6.07
C LYS A 116 5.06 -24.06 6.27
N GLY A 117 4.02 -24.30 5.48
CA GLY A 117 2.72 -23.65 5.68
C GLY A 117 2.13 -23.96 7.04
#